data_AF-A0A6M3JZY3-F1
#
_entry.id   AF-A0A6M3JZY3-F1
#
_cell.length_a   1.000
_cell.length_b   1.000
_cell.length_c   1.000
_cell.angle_alpha   90.00
_cell.angle_beta   90.00
_cell.angle_gamma   90.00
#
_symmetry.space_group_name_H-M   'P 1'
#
loop_
_entity.id
_entity.type
_entity.pdbx_description
1 polymer ?
#
loop_
_entity_poly.entity_id
_entity_poly.type
_entity_poly.pdbx_seq_one_letter_code
_entity_poly.pdbx_strand_id
1 'polypeptide(L)' 'MGKWLGQSKNCDICQEGLHPFANKHWFVDGKTSIGSGPWALMCARCFEIYGTGLGTGKGQKYDADTMEKIEG' A
#
# COMPACT_ATOMS: atom_id res chain seq x y z
N MET A 1 4.09 -17.66 1.32
CA MET A 1 3.18 -16.48 1.34
C MET A 1 3.65 -15.54 2.43
N GLY A 2 3.82 -14.25 2.13
CA GLY A 2 4.26 -13.24 3.09
C GLY A 2 3.08 -12.46 3.65
N LYS A 3 3.16 -12.03 4.91
CA LYS A 3 2.21 -11.10 5.53
C LYS A 3 2.86 -9.74 5.70
N TRP A 4 2.05 -8.69 5.57
CA TRP A 4 2.47 -7.35 5.92
C TRP A 4 2.54 -7.21 7.45
N LEU A 5 3.68 -6.76 7.97
CA LEU A 5 3.97 -6.69 9.41
C LEU A 5 4.06 -5.25 9.95
N GLY A 6 3.73 -4.25 9.12
CA GLY A 6 3.80 -2.86 9.54
C GLY A 6 2.72 -2.49 10.56
N GLN A 7 3.00 -1.42 11.31
CA GLN A 7 2.14 -0.96 12.40
C GLN A 7 1.06 0.03 11.94
N SER A 8 1.33 0.81 10.89
CA SER A 8 0.37 1.78 10.37
C SER A 8 -0.88 1.09 9.79
N LYS A 9 -2.05 1.68 10.01
CA LYS A 9 -3.30 1.24 9.38
C LYS A 9 -3.90 2.30 8.47
N ASN A 10 -3.16 3.37 8.22
CA ASN A 10 -3.60 4.51 7.43
C ASN A 10 -2.72 4.65 6.19
N CYS A 11 -3.30 5.22 5.14
CA CYS A 11 -2.55 5.62 3.97
C CYS A 11 -1.63 6.79 4.33
N ASP A 12 -0.34 6.67 4.07
CA ASP A 12 0.63 7.73 4.36
C ASP A 12 0.40 9.00 3.52
N ILE A 13 -0.34 8.88 2.41
CA ILE A 13 -0.64 9.98 1.49
C ILE A 13 -1.92 10.72 1.88
N CYS A 14 -3.07 10.05 1.90
CA CYS A 14 -4.36 10.69 2.17
C CYS A 14 -4.80 10.58 3.64
N GLN A 15 -4.04 9.87 4.48
CA GLN A 15 -4.31 9.67 5.92
C GLN A 15 -5.62 8.94 6.24
N GLU A 16 -6.34 8.46 5.23
CA GLU A 16 -7.51 7.59 5.40
C GLU A 16 -7.08 6.18 5.84
N GLY A 17 -7.93 5.51 6.64
CA GLY A 17 -7.70 4.12 7.03
C GLY A 17 -7.65 3.17 5.83
N LEU A 18 -6.84 2.11 5.91
CA LEU A 18 -6.68 1.13 4.83
C LEU A 18 -7.57 -0.11 4.98
N HIS A 19 -8.10 -0.36 6.18
CA HIS A 19 -9.17 -1.33 6.52
C HIS A 19 -9.33 -1.38 8.05
N PRO A 20 -10.51 -1.74 8.60
CA PRO A 20 -11.83 -1.81 7.96
C PRO A 20 -12.47 -0.44 7.72
N PHE A 21 -11.83 0.64 8.19
CA PHE A 21 -12.49 1.93 8.35
C PHE A 21 -12.81 2.71 7.07
N ALA A 22 -12.27 2.33 5.90
CA ALA A 22 -12.49 3.07 4.65
C ALA A 22 -12.93 2.20 3.45
N ASN A 23 -13.47 1.01 3.69
CA ASN A 23 -13.95 0.09 2.63
C ASN A 23 -12.92 -0.16 1.52
N LYS A 24 -11.63 -0.24 1.86
CA LYS A 24 -10.58 -0.62 0.92
C LYS A 24 -10.28 -2.10 1.10
N HIS A 25 -10.35 -2.86 0.01
CA HIS A 25 -10.09 -4.31 0.01
C HIS A 25 -8.59 -4.65 -0.05
N TRP A 26 -7.76 -3.69 -0.46
CA TRP A 26 -6.33 -3.89 -0.60
C TRP A 26 -5.57 -2.58 -0.43
N PHE A 27 -4.30 -2.71 -0.08
CA PHE A 27 -3.35 -1.61 0.02
C PHE A 27 -2.01 -2.04 -0.58
N VAL A 28 -1.13 -1.07 -0.80
CA VAL A 28 0.23 -1.30 -1.31
C VAL A 28 1.23 -0.67 -0.37
N ASP A 29 2.24 -1.44 0.03
CA ASP A 29 3.47 -0.90 0.60
C ASP A 29 4.47 -0.80 -0.55
N GLY A 30 4.78 0.42 -0.97
CA GLY A 30 5.48 0.62 -2.22
C GLY A 30 6.15 1.97 -2.40
N LYS A 31 7.07 1.99 -3.36
CA LYS A 31 7.79 3.17 -3.79
C LYS A 31 6.87 4.14 -4.55
N THR A 32 6.91 5.39 -4.15
CA THR A 32 6.17 6.48 -4.78
C THR A 32 6.96 7.13 -5.92
N SER A 33 6.26 7.89 -6.77
CA SER A 33 6.80 8.71 -7.84
C SER A 33 7.10 10.15 -7.41
N ILE A 34 6.77 10.52 -6.17
CA ILE A 34 6.94 11.87 -5.63
C ILE A 34 8.39 12.07 -5.18
N GLY A 35 9.03 13.16 -5.59
CA GLY A 35 10.38 13.53 -5.13
C GLY A 35 11.42 12.46 -5.45
N SER A 36 12.14 11.98 -4.43
CA SER A 36 13.14 10.90 -4.53
C SER A 36 12.53 9.48 -4.58
N GLY A 37 11.20 9.39 -4.56
CA GLY A 37 10.46 8.14 -4.48
C GLY A 37 10.62 7.44 -3.13
N PRO A 38 10.18 8.05 -2.02
CA PRO A 38 10.10 7.36 -0.74
C PRO A 38 9.12 6.19 -0.82
N TRP A 39 9.31 5.22 0.06
CA TRP A 39 8.34 4.17 0.32
C TRP A 39 7.17 4.73 1.15
N ALA A 40 5.97 4.29 0.82
CA ALA A 40 4.75 4.70 1.49
C ALA A 40 3.73 3.56 1.47
N LEU A 41 2.92 3.52 2.53
CA LEU A 41 1.72 2.71 2.61
C LEU A 41 0.57 3.46 1.91
N MET A 42 0.02 2.87 0.86
CA MET A 42 -0.92 3.52 -0.04
C MET A 42 -2.23 2.75 -0.17
N CYS A 43 -3.35 3.48 -0.12
CA CYS A 43 -4.63 2.94 -0.57
C CYS A 43 -4.62 2.78 -2.09
N ALA A 44 -5.58 2.03 -2.63
CA ALA A 44 -5.72 1.81 -4.07
C ALA A 44 -5.63 3.10 -4.91
N ARG A 45 -6.36 4.14 -4.49
CA ARG A 45 -6.38 5.45 -5.18
C ARG A 45 -5.02 6.14 -5.14
N CYS A 46 -4.38 6.20 -3.97
CA CYS A 46 -3.09 6.86 -3.84
C CYS A 46 -1.98 6.09 -4.58
N PHE A 47 -2.07 4.77 -4.65
CA PHE A 47 -1.17 3.96 -5.45
C PHE A 47 -1.36 4.19 -6.95
N GLU A 48 -2.59 4.36 -7.44
CA GLU A 48 -2.84 4.68 -8.85
C GLU A 48 -2.24 6.03 -9.27
N ILE A 49 -2.27 7.03 -8.37
CA ILE A 49 -1.78 8.38 -8.64
C ILE A 49 -0.25 8.48 -8.45
N TYR A 50 0.27 7.87 -7.39
CA TYR A 50 1.65 8.07 -6.93
C TYR A 50 2.52 6.82 -6.95
N GLY A 51 1.96 5.64 -7.21
CA GLY A 51 2.72 4.39 -7.22
C GLY A 51 3.60 4.24 -8.46
N THR A 52 4.64 3.41 -8.33
CA THR A 52 5.57 3.12 -9.43
C THR A 52 5.40 1.71 -10.04
N GLY A 53 4.32 1.01 -9.63
CA GLY A 53 4.00 -0.36 -10.03
C GLY A 53 4.26 -1.40 -8.92
N LEU A 54 4.02 -2.67 -9.23
CA LEU A 54 4.24 -3.80 -8.32
C LEU A 54 5.49 -4.59 -8.72
N GLY A 55 6.09 -5.29 -7.77
CA GLY A 55 7.28 -6.12 -7.94
C GLY A 55 8.50 -5.64 -7.14
N THR A 56 9.60 -6.37 -7.27
CA THR A 56 10.86 -6.07 -6.57
C THR A 56 11.35 -4.65 -6.86
N GLY A 57 11.64 -3.89 -5.79
CA GLY A 57 12.08 -2.50 -5.88
C GLY A 57 10.99 -1.49 -6.22
N LYS A 58 9.73 -1.94 -6.38
CA LYS A 58 8.55 -1.11 -6.62
C LYS A 58 7.60 -1.19 -5.43
N GLY A 59 6.64 -2.10 -5.44
CA GLY A 59 5.67 -2.23 -4.36
C GLY A 59 5.07 -3.63 -4.26
N GLN A 60 4.49 -3.91 -3.10
CA GLN A 60 3.80 -5.16 -2.81
C GLN A 60 2.36 -4.86 -2.43
N LYS A 61 1.44 -5.59 -3.04
CA LYS A 61 0.00 -5.49 -2.82
C LYS A 61 -0.43 -6.51 -1.77
N TYR A 62 -1.21 -6.06 -0.81
CA TYR A 62 -1.73 -6.88 0.27
C TYR A 62 -3.24 -6.75 0.38
N ASP A 63 -3.85 -7.84 0.81
CA ASP A 63 -5.25 -7.88 1.24
C ASP A 63 -5.38 -7.09 2.55
N ALA A 64 -6.38 -6.21 2.62
CA ALA A 64 -6.50 -5.30 3.75
C ALA A 64 -7.10 -5.95 5.00
N ASP A 65 -7.77 -7.09 4.84
CA ASP A 65 -8.47 -7.80 5.90
C ASP A 65 -7.50 -8.78 6.58
N THR A 66 -6.74 -9.51 5.75
CA THR A 66 -5.86 -10.61 6.17
C THR A 66 -4.39 -10.21 6.26
N MET A 67 -4.02 -9.06 5.68
CA MET A 67 -2.64 -8.59 5.51
C MET A 67 -1.79 -9.53 4.65
N GLU A 68 -2.41 -10.45 3.92
CA GLU A 68 -1.72 -11.41 3.08
C GLU A 68 -1.29 -10.78 1.76
N LYS A 69 -0.07 -11.11 1.34
CA LYS A 69 0.46 -10.64 0.07
C LYS A 69 -0.33 -11.25 -1.08
N ILE A 70 -0.90 -10.40 -1.92
CA ILE A 70 -1.62 -10.75 -3.14
C ILE A 70 -0.64 -10.80 -4.33
N GLU A 71 0.18 -9.76 -4.49
CA GLU A 71 1.03 -9.57 -5.68
C GLU A 71 2.28 -8.71 -5.38
N GLY A 72 3.30 -8.81 -6.23
CA GLY A 72 4.53 -7.99 -6.21
C GLY A 72 5.71 -8.68 -5.53
#